data_AF-T0Z5G1-F1
#
_entry.id   AF-T0Z5G1-F1
#
_cell.length_a   1.000
_cell.length_b   1.000
_cell.length_c   1.000
_cell.angle_alpha   90.00
_cell.angle_beta   90.00
_cell.angle_gamma   90.00
#
_symmetry.space_group_name_H-M   'P 1'
#
loop_
_entity.id
_entity.type
_entity.pdbx_description
1 polymer ?
#
loop_
_entity_poly.entity_id
_entity_poly.type
_entity_poly.pdbx_seq_one_letter_code
_entity_poly.pdbx_strand_id
1 'polypeptide(L)' 'MTPASSPCMTALFMGTGASVGVPMIGCSCPVCLSPDRRNRRTRSSILVSSGGKNILVDTAPDLRSQALREGL' A
#
# COMPACT_ATOMS: atom_id res chain seq x y z
N MET A 1 -32.51 21.89 6.14
CA MET A 1 -31.55 20.83 6.49
C MET A 1 -30.79 20.47 5.23
N THR A 2 -29.59 21.02 5.04
CA THR A 2 -28.70 20.64 3.92
C THR A 2 -28.23 19.20 4.14
N PRO A 3 -28.25 18.31 3.13
CA PRO A 3 -27.69 16.98 3.29
C PRO A 3 -26.19 17.15 3.58
N ALA A 4 -25.73 16.60 4.71
CA ALA A 4 -24.32 16.53 4.99
C ALA A 4 -23.66 15.76 3.83
N SER A 5 -22.82 16.43 3.05
CA SER A 5 -22.04 15.79 2.00
C SER A 5 -21.21 14.69 2.67
N SER A 6 -21.51 13.43 2.37
CA SER A 6 -20.71 12.30 2.85
C SER A 6 -19.24 12.58 2.52
N PRO A 7 -18.32 12.47 3.49
CA PRO A 7 -16.92 12.77 3.23
C PRO A 7 -16.39 11.80 2.17
N CYS A 8 -15.78 12.37 1.12
CA CYS A 8 -15.12 11.58 0.07
C CYS A 8 -14.07 10.68 0.73
N MET A 9 -14.12 9.39 0.41
CA MET A 9 -13.23 8.37 0.95
C MET A 9 -12.24 7.95 -0.13
N THR A 10 -10.96 7.91 0.22
CA THR A 10 -9.89 7.42 -0.65
C THR A 10 -9.18 6.25 0.02
N ALA A 11 -8.74 5.29 -0.80
CA ALA A 11 -7.96 4.14 -0.35
C ALA A 11 -6.65 4.12 -1.13
N LEU A 12 -5.54 4.33 -0.42
CA LEU A 12 -4.19 4.25 -0.95
C LEU A 12 -3.62 2.87 -0.66
N PHE A 13 -3.30 2.11 -1.71
CA PHE A 13 -2.65 0.81 -1.59
C PHE A 13 -1.14 0.98 -1.40
N MET A 14 -0.71 1.03 -0.14
CA MET A 14 0.70 1.17 0.24
C MET A 14 1.51 -0.09 -0.04
N GLY A 15 0.87 -1.26 -0.04
CA GLY A 15 1.45 -2.52 -0.48
C GLY A 15 0.40 -3.49 -1.00
N THR A 16 0.80 -4.34 -1.93
CA THR A 16 -0.07 -5.32 -2.62
C THR A 16 0.60 -6.69 -2.77
N GLY A 17 1.71 -6.90 -2.05
CA GLY A 17 2.47 -8.13 -2.05
C GLY A 17 1.97 -9.10 -0.97
N ALA A 18 2.19 -10.39 -1.19
CA ALA A 18 2.00 -11.42 -0.17
C ALA A 18 2.95 -11.21 1.03
N SER A 19 2.90 -12.11 2.01
CA SER A 19 3.67 -12.04 3.26
C SER A 19 5.19 -11.81 3.10
N VAL A 20 5.76 -12.22 1.98
CA VAL A 20 7.20 -12.08 1.66
C VAL A 20 7.52 -10.90 0.74
N GLY A 21 6.52 -10.24 0.16
CA GLY A 21 6.70 -9.27 -0.92
C GLY A 21 7.12 -9.88 -2.26
N VAL A 22 7.35 -9.03 -3.25
CA VAL A 22 7.91 -9.38 -4.56
C VAL A 22 8.96 -8.33 -4.94
N PRO A 23 10.21 -8.71 -5.27
CA PRO A 23 10.72 -10.08 -5.38
C PRO A 23 10.87 -10.80 -4.04
N MET A 24 10.71 -12.13 -4.06
CA MET A 24 11.06 -12.99 -2.93
C MET A 24 12.58 -13.23 -2.91
N ILE A 25 13.19 -13.18 -1.71
CA ILE A 25 14.61 -13.46 -1.53
C ILE A 25 14.95 -14.85 -2.09
N GLY A 26 15.92 -14.91 -3.00
CA GLY A 26 16.39 -16.15 -3.62
C GLY A 26 15.52 -16.69 -4.78
N CYS A 27 14.43 -16.02 -5.15
CA CYS A 27 13.56 -16.48 -6.24
C CYS A 27 14.00 -15.91 -7.60
N SER A 28 14.12 -16.78 -8.61
CA SER A 28 14.47 -16.43 -9.99
C SER A 28 13.32 -16.62 -10.99
N CYS A 29 12.06 -16.63 -10.53
CA CYS A 29 10.92 -16.78 -11.43
C CYS A 29 10.73 -15.53 -12.31
N PRO A 30 10.01 -15.63 -13.45
CA PRO A 30 9.81 -14.51 -14.37
C PRO A 30 9.21 -13.25 -13.73
N VAL A 31 8.38 -13.40 -12.69
CA VAL A 31 7.77 -12.27 -11.97
C VAL A 31 8.79 -11.56 -11.08
N CYS A 32 9.61 -12.30 -10.34
CA CYS A 32 10.65 -11.72 -9.48
C CYS A 32 11.76 -11.04 -10.29
N LEU A 33 12.02 -11.53 -11.51
CA LEU A 33 12.98 -10.93 -12.45
C LEU A 33 12.34 -9.88 -13.39
N SER A 34 11.05 -9.61 -13.25
CA SER A 34 10.34 -8.73 -14.17
C SER A 34 10.86 -7.28 -14.09
N PRO A 35 11.11 -6.62 -15.25
CA PRO A 35 11.47 -5.22 -15.27
C PRO A 35 10.26 -4.29 -14.99
N ASP A 36 9.03 -4.80 -15.05
CA ASP A 36 7.83 -4.01 -14.77
C ASP A 36 7.79 -3.62 -13.29
N ARG A 37 7.79 -2.31 -13.03
CA ARG A 37 7.76 -1.76 -11.66
C ARG A 37 6.53 -2.20 -10.87
N ARG A 38 5.41 -2.55 -11.52
CA ARG A 38 4.19 -3.06 -10.87
C ARG A 38 4.37 -4.44 -10.24
N ASN A 39 5.44 -5.16 -10.60
CA ASN A 39 5.81 -6.42 -9.98
C ASN A 39 6.70 -6.24 -8.74
N ARG A 40 7.12 -5.01 -8.41
CA ARG A 40 7.79 -4.70 -7.14
C ARG A 40 6.74 -4.36 -6.10
N ARG A 41 6.48 -5.28 -5.18
CA ARG A 41 5.38 -5.19 -4.20
C ARG A 41 5.91 -5.40 -2.80
N THR A 42 5.77 -4.39 -1.95
CA THR A 42 5.88 -4.52 -0.49
C THR A 42 4.68 -5.30 0.06
N ARG A 43 4.79 -5.81 1.28
CA ARG A 43 3.70 -6.52 1.96
C ARG A 43 2.45 -5.66 2.06
N SER A 44 1.28 -6.30 2.01
CA SER A 44 -0.03 -5.64 2.03
C SER A 44 -0.19 -4.64 3.17
N SER A 45 -0.64 -3.44 2.83
CA SER A 45 -1.08 -2.39 3.75
C SER A 45 -1.88 -1.37 2.93
N ILE A 46 -2.92 -0.78 3.54
CA ILE A 46 -3.70 0.29 2.93
C ILE A 46 -3.87 1.47 3.90
N LEU A 47 -3.88 2.68 3.35
CA LEU A 47 -4.28 3.88 4.07
C LEU A 47 -5.65 4.33 3.57
N VAL A 48 -6.62 4.40 4.47
CA VAL A 48 -7.95 4.93 4.18
C VAL A 48 -8.03 6.35 4.71
N SER A 49 -8.36 7.30 3.84
CA SER A 49 -8.53 8.70 4.22
C SER A 49 -9.96 9.15 3.96
N SER A 50 -10.62 9.71 4.98
CA SER A 50 -11.96 10.29 4.89
C SER A 50 -12.15 11.35 5.96
N GLY A 51 -12.73 12.50 5.60
CA GLY A 51 -13.07 13.57 6.55
C GLY A 51 -11.87 14.10 7.35
N GLY A 52 -10.68 14.20 6.72
CA GLY A 52 -9.44 14.68 7.36
C GLY A 52 -8.81 13.68 8.34
N LYS A 53 -9.30 12.44 8.40
CA LYS A 53 -8.75 11.36 9.23
C LYS A 53 -8.09 10.31 8.35
N ASN A 54 -7.05 9.69 8.88
CA ASN A 54 -6.33 8.58 8.28
C ASN A 54 -6.50 7.33 9.14
N ILE A 55 -6.86 6.22 8.51
CA ILE A 55 -6.93 4.89 9.12
C ILE A 55 -5.94 4.00 8.37
N LEU A 56 -4.85 3.64 9.04
CA LEU A 56 -3.90 2.67 8.54
C LEU A 56 -4.41 1.26 8.85
N VAL A 57 -4.47 0.40 7.84
CA VAL A 57 -4.73 -1.03 7.99
C VAL A 57 -3.42 -1.78 7.77
N ASP A 58 -3.04 -2.56 8.78
CA ASP A 58 -1.78 -3.28 8.93
C ASP A 58 -0.52 -2.41 9.01
N THR A 59 0.27 -2.65 10.06
CA THR A 59 1.61 -2.08 10.25
C THR A 59 2.66 -3.05 9.73
N ALA A 60 2.63 -3.31 8.41
CA ALA A 60 3.56 -4.23 7.77
C ALA A 60 5.03 -3.84 8.07
N PRO A 61 5.99 -4.78 8.03
CA PRO A 61 7.41 -4.46 8.18
C PRO A 61 7.94 -3.41 7.20
N ASP A 62 7.27 -3.25 6.06
CA ASP A 62 7.57 -2.23 5.05
C ASP A 62 7.00 -0.83 5.38
N LEU A 63 6.22 -0.67 6.46
CA LEU A 63 5.47 0.56 6.77
C LEU A 63 6.33 1.82 6.70
N ARG A 64 7.53 1.78 7.28
CA ARG A 64 8.44 2.93 7.24
C ARG A 64 8.77 3.35 5.81
N SER A 65 9.14 2.40 4.94
CA SER A 65 9.50 2.72 3.56
C SER A 65 8.27 3.09 2.73
N GLN A 66 7.12 2.50 3.02
CA GLN A 66 5.83 2.87 2.41
C GLN A 66 5.44 4.30 2.78
N ALA A 67 5.45 4.67 4.05
CA ALA A 67 5.09 6.02 4.51
C ALA A 67 6.00 7.09 3.88
N LEU A 68 7.31 6.86 3.89
CA LEU A 68 8.27 7.77 3.26
C LEU A 68 8.06 7.90 1.75
N ARG A 69 7.69 6.81 1.06
CA ARG A 69 7.42 6.83 -0.39
C ARG A 69 6.18 7.65 -0.75
N GLU A 70 5.15 7.59 0.09
CA GLU A 70 3.88 8.29 -0.10
C GLU A 70 3.87 9.71 0.49
N GLY A 71 4.96 10.13 1.16
CA GLY A 71 5.07 11.46 1.76
C GLY A 71 4.18 11.65 2.99
N LEU A 72 3.96 10.59 3.75
CA LEU A 72 3.20 10.59 5.02
C LEU A 72 4.07 11.00 6.20
#